data_AF-A0A950NRA0-F1
#
_entry.id   AF-A0A950NRA0-F1
#
_cell.length_a   1.000
_cell.length_b   1.000
_cell.length_c   1.000
_cell.angle_alpha   90.00
_cell.angle_beta   90.00
_cell.angle_gamma   90.00
#
_symmetry.space_group_name_H-M   'P 1'
#
loop_
_entity.id
_entity.type
_entity.pdbx_description
1 polymer ?
#
loop_
_entity_poly.entity_id
_entity_poly.type
_entity_poly.pdbx_seq_one_letter_code
_entity_poly.pdbx_strand_id
1 'polypeptide(L)'
;MRVRRHLRIAVVIVAAAAALAGCKDPAKSSAPHPTNAFCDAATRYDQAIQKPGKGTQAEQAAAQVPLVEQMATNAPADLKHAADVFVDALRRRAAGDTSVVDNRTVKQAVDDVNRRAGQGCGFYQSQDGSGGM
;
A
#
# COMPACT_ATOMS: atom_id res chain seq x y z
N MET A 1 -1.91 13.44 66.14
CA MET A 1 -0.82 12.44 66.16
C MET A 1 -0.54 11.93 64.76
N ARG A 2 0.75 11.92 64.38
CA ARG A 2 1.45 11.23 63.26
C ARG A 2 1.14 11.62 61.80
N VAL A 3 1.93 12.59 61.35
CA VAL A 3 2.47 12.77 59.99
C VAL A 3 3.50 11.67 59.68
N ARG A 4 3.60 11.20 58.42
CA ARG A 4 4.83 10.79 57.67
C ARG A 4 4.40 10.28 56.27
N ARG A 5 4.64 11.03 55.19
CA ARG A 5 5.87 11.17 54.39
C ARG A 5 6.22 9.95 53.51
N HIS A 6 6.00 10.14 52.21
CA HIS A 6 6.76 9.71 51.02
C HIS A 6 7.18 8.23 50.88
N LEU A 7 6.90 7.63 49.72
CA LEU A 7 7.97 7.31 48.77
C LEU A 7 7.44 7.20 47.34
N ARG A 8 8.06 7.99 46.47
CA ARG A 8 7.93 7.97 45.01
C ARG A 8 8.64 6.73 44.48
N ILE A 9 8.06 6.00 43.54
CA ILE A 9 8.85 5.25 42.55
C ILE A 9 8.19 5.47 41.19
N ALA A 10 8.60 6.55 40.52
CA ALA A 10 8.54 6.66 39.08
C ALA A 10 9.70 5.80 38.55
N VAL A 11 9.39 4.70 37.86
CA VAL A 11 10.40 3.95 37.12
C VAL A 11 10.57 4.63 35.77
N VAL A 12 11.46 5.61 35.77
CA VAL A 12 12.10 6.16 34.57
C VAL A 12 13.23 5.20 34.21
N ILE A 13 13.09 4.46 33.12
CA ILE A 13 14.21 3.78 32.47
C ILE A 13 14.59 4.65 31.28
N VAL A 14 15.62 5.48 31.46
CA VAL A 14 16.26 6.27 30.41
C VAL A 14 17.64 5.69 30.17
N ALA A 15 17.86 5.29 28.90
CA ALA A 15 19.10 5.21 28.11
C ALA A 15 20.32 4.42 28.69
N ALA A 16 21.16 3.74 27.91
CA ALA A 16 21.66 4.08 26.58
C ALA A 16 22.40 2.90 25.92
N ALA A 17 22.59 3.06 24.60
CA ALA A 17 23.77 2.70 23.81
C ALA A 17 23.72 1.51 22.82
N ALA A 18 24.09 1.87 21.58
CA ALA A 18 24.61 1.05 20.49
C ALA A 18 23.60 0.21 19.68
N ALA A 19 22.79 0.88 18.86
CA ALA A 19 22.41 0.30 17.57
C ALA A 19 23.34 0.90 16.50
N LEU A 20 24.14 0.00 15.92
CA LEU A 20 25.12 0.20 14.87
C LEU A 20 24.62 1.14 13.76
N ALA A 21 25.58 1.87 13.19
CA ALA A 21 25.48 2.44 11.85
C ALA A 21 24.79 1.45 10.91
N GLY A 22 23.58 1.80 10.50
CA GLY A 22 22.77 1.08 9.53
C GLY A 22 22.03 2.09 8.70
N CYS A 23 22.76 2.79 7.85
CA CYS A 23 22.20 3.55 6.73
C CYS A 23 21.10 2.74 6.06
N LYS A 24 19.90 3.29 5.99
CA LYS A 24 19.08 3.10 4.80
C LYS A 24 18.64 4.47 4.36
N ASP A 25 19.48 5.09 3.53
CA ASP A 25 18.98 5.78 2.35
C ASP A 25 17.71 5.06 1.87
N PRO A 26 16.64 5.76 1.46
CA PRO A 26 15.50 5.08 0.83
C PRO A 26 16.12 4.23 -0.26
N ALA A 27 16.09 2.91 -0.08
CA ALA A 27 16.83 2.00 -0.93
C ALA A 27 16.37 2.35 -2.34
N LYS A 28 17.27 2.98 -3.13
CA LYS A 28 16.98 3.25 -4.53
C LYS A 28 16.66 1.89 -5.08
N SER A 29 15.37 1.66 -5.34
CA SER A 29 14.89 0.36 -5.75
C SER A 29 15.77 -0.03 -6.94
N SER A 30 16.58 -1.08 -6.76
CA SER A 30 17.43 -1.59 -7.83
C SER A 30 16.60 -2.22 -8.94
N ALA A 31 15.30 -2.38 -8.69
CA ALA A 31 14.34 -2.75 -9.69
C ALA A 31 14.23 -1.64 -10.76
N PRO A 32 14.10 -2.02 -12.04
CA PRO A 32 13.98 -1.06 -13.11
C PRO A 32 12.77 -0.15 -12.89
N HIS A 33 12.91 1.12 -13.25
CA HIS A 33 11.79 2.05 -13.20
C HIS A 33 10.61 1.49 -14.00
N PRO A 34 9.36 1.57 -13.49
CA PRO A 34 8.20 1.17 -14.28
C PRO A 34 8.12 1.95 -15.59
N THR A 35 7.47 1.35 -16.59
CA THR A 35 7.21 2.03 -17.86
C THR A 35 6.19 3.16 -17.65
N ASN A 36 6.23 4.18 -18.51
CA ASN A 36 5.20 5.24 -18.48
C ASN A 36 3.79 4.66 -18.66
N ALA A 37 3.63 3.64 -19.50
CA ALA A 37 2.34 2.99 -19.71
C ALA A 37 1.79 2.32 -18.44
N PHE A 38 2.65 1.71 -17.62
CA PHE A 38 2.26 1.20 -16.30
C PHE A 38 1.84 2.35 -15.38
N CYS A 39 2.63 3.42 -15.36
CA CYS A 39 2.34 4.58 -14.52
C CYS A 39 1.03 5.26 -14.88
N ASP A 40 0.76 5.48 -16.18
CA ASP A 40 -0.50 6.05 -16.65
C ASP A 40 -1.71 5.18 -16.27
N ALA A 41 -1.58 3.85 -16.37
CA ALA A 41 -2.61 2.92 -15.93
C ALA A 41 -2.85 2.99 -14.42
N ALA A 42 -1.77 3.07 -13.64
CA ALA A 42 -1.83 3.23 -12.19
C ALA A 42 -2.49 4.55 -11.77
N THR A 43 -2.21 5.65 -12.48
CA THR A 43 -2.87 6.95 -12.25
C THR A 43 -4.37 6.87 -12.45
N ARG A 44 -4.81 6.22 -13.54
CA ARG A 44 -6.25 6.08 -13.84
C ARG A 44 -6.95 5.24 -12.79
N TYR A 45 -6.30 4.18 -12.32
CA TYR A 45 -6.80 3.38 -11.22
C TYR A 45 -6.93 4.20 -9.93
N ASP A 46 -5.88 4.93 -9.53
CA ASP A 46 -5.89 5.80 -8.34
C ASP A 46 -7.03 6.83 -8.39
N GLN A 47 -7.18 7.53 -9.51
CA GLN A 47 -8.25 8.51 -9.71
C GLN A 47 -9.65 7.90 -9.60
N ALA A 48 -9.84 6.67 -10.08
CA ALA A 48 -11.12 5.98 -10.03
C ALA A 48 -11.49 5.55 -8.59
N ILE A 49 -10.52 5.11 -7.80
CA ILE A 49 -10.78 4.65 -6.41
C ILE A 49 -10.95 5.81 -5.42
N GLN A 50 -10.47 7.02 -5.73
CA GLN A 50 -10.69 8.20 -4.89
C GLN A 50 -12.15 8.66 -4.85
N LYS A 51 -12.94 8.33 -5.88
CA LYS A 51 -14.36 8.66 -5.98
C LYS A 51 -15.15 7.39 -6.31
N PRO A 52 -15.23 6.43 -5.37
CA PRO A 52 -15.91 5.17 -5.63
C PRO A 52 -17.38 5.44 -5.95
N GLY A 53 -17.90 4.73 -6.95
CA GLY A 53 -19.32 4.82 -7.34
C GLY A 53 -20.25 4.36 -6.22
N LYS A 54 -21.53 4.74 -6.29
CA LYS A 54 -22.55 4.38 -5.28
C LYS A 54 -23.05 2.92 -5.36
N GLY A 55 -22.40 2.08 -6.16
CA GLY A 55 -22.78 0.68 -6.34
C GLY A 55 -22.36 -0.21 -5.17
N THR A 56 -22.83 -1.45 -5.21
CA THR A 56 -22.38 -2.56 -4.35
C THR A 56 -20.88 -2.81 -4.49
N GLN A 57 -20.29 -3.52 -3.52
CA GLN A 57 -18.86 -3.88 -3.58
C GLN A 57 -18.51 -4.72 -4.82
N ALA A 58 -19.45 -5.52 -5.33
CA ALA A 58 -19.25 -6.29 -6.55
C ALA A 58 -19.23 -5.38 -7.79
N GLU A 59 -20.15 -4.42 -7.86
CA GLU A 59 -20.16 -3.42 -8.95
C GLU A 59 -18.93 -2.51 -8.93
N GLN A 60 -18.49 -2.09 -7.74
CA GLN A 60 -17.24 -1.33 -7.58
C GLN A 60 -16.02 -2.15 -8.01
N ALA A 61 -15.96 -3.43 -7.67
CA ALA A 61 -14.89 -4.31 -8.14
C ALA A 61 -14.93 -4.49 -9.65
N ALA A 62 -16.12 -4.69 -10.23
CA ALA A 62 -16.32 -4.80 -11.68
C ALA A 62 -15.81 -3.55 -12.42
N ALA A 63 -16.08 -2.35 -11.88
CA ALA A 63 -15.59 -1.10 -12.43
C ALA A 63 -14.05 -0.96 -12.37
N GLN A 64 -13.40 -1.61 -11.41
CA GLN A 64 -11.94 -1.58 -11.25
C GLN A 64 -11.21 -2.60 -12.14
N VAL A 65 -11.86 -3.72 -12.53
CA VAL A 65 -11.26 -4.77 -13.38
C VAL A 65 -10.54 -4.21 -14.62
N PRO A 66 -11.17 -3.40 -15.49
CA PRO A 66 -10.48 -2.91 -16.70
C PRO A 66 -9.29 -2.00 -16.39
N LEU A 67 -9.30 -1.30 -15.25
CA LEU A 67 -8.19 -0.42 -14.85
C LEU A 67 -6.97 -1.24 -14.40
N VAL A 68 -7.20 -2.24 -13.54
CA VAL A 68 -6.14 -3.11 -13.04
C VAL A 68 -5.64 -4.08 -14.13
N GLU A 69 -6.49 -4.46 -15.08
CA GLU A 69 -6.07 -5.22 -16.27
C GLU A 69 -5.07 -4.44 -17.14
N GLN A 70 -5.28 -3.13 -17.30
CA GLN A 70 -4.31 -2.26 -17.99
C GLN A 70 -3.00 -2.15 -17.20
N MET A 71 -3.06 -2.07 -15.87
CA MET A 71 -1.86 -2.13 -15.04
C MET A 71 -1.13 -3.47 -15.21
N ALA A 72 -1.85 -4.59 -15.17
CA ALA A 72 -1.27 -5.92 -15.32
C ALA A 72 -0.67 -6.16 -16.71
N THR A 73 -1.26 -5.58 -17.75
CA THR A 73 -0.75 -5.63 -19.13
C THR A 73 0.58 -4.91 -19.26
N ASN A 74 0.74 -3.78 -18.58
CA ASN A 74 1.94 -2.94 -18.66
C ASN A 74 2.93 -3.19 -17.50
N ALA A 75 2.62 -4.12 -16.60
CA ALA A 75 3.43 -4.38 -15.42
C ALA A 75 4.84 -4.83 -15.80
N PRO A 76 5.88 -4.34 -15.10
CA PRO A 76 7.23 -4.85 -15.30
C PRO A 76 7.29 -6.33 -14.91
N ALA A 77 8.24 -7.08 -15.48
CA ALA A 77 8.30 -8.53 -15.36
C ALA A 77 8.34 -9.03 -13.91
N ASP A 78 9.00 -8.29 -13.00
CA ASP A 78 9.07 -8.58 -11.58
C ASP A 78 7.74 -8.40 -10.83
N LEU A 79 6.80 -7.64 -11.40
CA LEU A 79 5.48 -7.37 -10.83
C LEU A 79 4.35 -8.13 -11.51
N LYS A 80 4.61 -8.74 -12.68
CA LYS A 80 3.57 -9.33 -13.54
C LYS A 80 2.68 -10.32 -12.80
N HIS A 81 3.27 -11.22 -12.02
CA HIS A 81 2.51 -12.20 -11.25
C HIS A 81 1.58 -11.55 -10.21
N ALA A 82 2.07 -10.57 -9.45
CA ALA A 82 1.26 -9.86 -8.47
C ALA A 82 0.10 -9.10 -9.13
N ALA A 83 0.35 -8.44 -10.27
CA ALA A 83 -0.68 -7.74 -11.01
C ALA A 83 -1.76 -8.70 -11.57
N ASP A 84 -1.35 -9.90 -12.02
CA ASP A 84 -2.28 -10.94 -12.49
C ASP A 84 -3.14 -11.51 -11.34
N VAL A 85 -2.56 -11.73 -10.16
CA VAL A 85 -3.32 -12.12 -8.95
C VAL A 85 -4.33 -11.05 -8.55
N PHE A 86 -3.95 -9.78 -8.66
CA PHE A 86 -4.84 -8.67 -8.31
C PHE A 86 -6.03 -8.57 -9.27
N VAL A 87 -5.81 -8.60 -10.59
CA VAL A 87 -6.94 -8.55 -11.55
C VAL A 87 -7.85 -9.77 -11.42
N ASP A 88 -7.32 -10.97 -11.15
CA ASP A 88 -8.12 -12.16 -10.87
C ASP A 88 -8.99 -11.98 -9.63
N ALA A 89 -8.41 -11.48 -8.54
CA ALA A 89 -9.14 -11.21 -7.31
C ALA A 89 -10.29 -10.21 -7.52
N LEU A 90 -10.08 -9.16 -8.32
CA LEU A 90 -11.14 -8.21 -8.67
C LEU A 90 -12.24 -8.86 -9.51
N ARG A 91 -11.89 -9.71 -10.48
CA ARG A 91 -12.89 -10.45 -11.28
C ARG A 91 -13.74 -11.37 -10.42
N ARG A 92 -13.11 -12.11 -9.51
CA ARG A 92 -13.80 -12.97 -8.54
C ARG A 92 -14.69 -12.15 -7.61
N ARG A 93 -14.20 -11.02 -7.11
CA ARG A 93 -14.98 -10.10 -6.26
C ARG A 93 -16.18 -9.53 -7.01
N ALA A 94 -16.02 -9.18 -8.28
CA ALA A 94 -17.11 -8.73 -9.15
C ALA A 94 -18.18 -9.82 -9.34
N ALA A 95 -17.79 -11.09 -9.33
CA ALA A 95 -18.69 -12.24 -9.32
C ALA A 95 -19.28 -12.56 -7.93
N GLY A 96 -19.01 -11.74 -6.90
CA GLY A 96 -19.55 -11.91 -5.55
C GLY A 96 -18.70 -12.78 -4.62
N ASP A 97 -17.52 -13.25 -5.04
CA ASP A 97 -16.62 -14.01 -4.19
C ASP A 97 -16.05 -13.10 -3.09
N THR A 98 -16.36 -13.43 -1.84
CA THR A 98 -15.87 -12.67 -0.67
C THR A 98 -14.58 -13.25 -0.09
N SER A 99 -14.21 -14.49 -0.45
CA SER A 99 -13.03 -15.17 0.08
C SER A 99 -11.71 -14.50 -0.32
N VAL A 100 -11.71 -13.74 -1.42
CA VAL A 100 -10.54 -13.01 -1.92
C VAL A 100 -10.14 -11.83 -1.02
N VAL A 101 -11.06 -11.28 -0.21
CA VAL A 101 -10.80 -10.08 0.60
C VAL A 101 -9.81 -10.37 1.73
N ASP A 102 -9.90 -11.53 2.37
CA ASP A 102 -9.02 -11.93 3.48
C ASP A 102 -7.90 -12.89 3.07
N ASN A 103 -7.79 -13.16 1.78
CA ASN A 103 -6.74 -14.00 1.24
C ASN A 103 -5.38 -13.29 1.35
N ARG A 104 -4.42 -13.90 2.09
CA ARG A 104 -3.08 -13.33 2.30
C ARG A 104 -2.30 -13.12 0.99
N THR A 105 -2.44 -14.03 0.03
CA THR A 105 -1.79 -13.92 -1.29
C THR A 105 -2.33 -12.74 -2.07
N VAL A 106 -3.65 -12.50 -2.03
CA VAL A 106 -4.27 -11.34 -2.66
C VAL A 106 -3.80 -10.04 -2.01
N LYS A 107 -3.79 -9.96 -0.68
CA LYS A 107 -3.31 -8.78 0.06
C LYS A 107 -1.87 -8.44 -0.33
N GLN A 108 -0.98 -9.44 -0.31
CA GLN A 108 0.42 -9.23 -0.70
C GLN A 108 0.57 -8.77 -2.15
N ALA A 109 -0.19 -9.35 -3.08
CA ALA A 109 -0.17 -8.95 -4.47
C ALA A 109 -0.61 -7.49 -4.68
N VAL A 110 -1.68 -7.07 -3.99
CA VAL A 110 -2.16 -5.68 -3.98
C VAL A 110 -1.09 -4.74 -3.42
N ASP A 111 -0.47 -5.10 -2.30
CA ASP A 111 0.58 -4.30 -1.66
C ASP A 111 1.81 -4.14 -2.55
N ASP A 112 2.25 -5.22 -3.22
CA ASP A 112 3.38 -5.17 -4.13
C ASP A 112 3.12 -4.24 -5.33
N VAL A 113 1.91 -4.32 -5.90
CA VAL A 113 1.48 -3.45 -7.01
C VAL A 113 1.39 -1.99 -6.58
N ASN A 114 0.71 -1.71 -5.46
CA ASN A 114 0.54 -0.36 -4.93
C ASN A 114 1.89 0.26 -4.53
N ARG A 115 2.78 -0.52 -3.92
CA ARG A 115 4.14 -0.07 -3.57
C ARG A 115 4.93 0.29 -4.82
N ARG A 116 4.89 -0.54 -5.88
CA ARG A 116 5.60 -0.25 -7.13
C ARG A 116 5.03 0.97 -7.85
N ALA A 117 3.71 1.14 -7.86
CA ALA A 117 3.06 2.34 -8.38
C ALA A 117 3.45 3.59 -7.58
N GLY A 118 3.44 3.52 -6.25
CA GLY A 118 3.78 4.66 -5.39
C GLY A 118 5.25 5.08 -5.51
N GLN A 119 6.17 4.13 -5.37
CA GLN A 119 7.61 4.40 -5.41
C GLN A 119 8.12 4.67 -6.83
N GLY A 120 7.57 3.99 -7.82
CA GLY A 120 8.08 4.01 -9.20
C GLY A 120 7.33 4.94 -10.13
N CYS A 121 6.15 5.44 -9.77
CA CYS A 121 5.40 6.39 -10.60
C CYS A 121 5.12 7.73 -9.90
N GLY A 122 5.52 7.89 -8.65
CA GLY A 122 5.36 9.14 -7.90
C GLY A 122 3.94 9.40 -7.40
N PHE A 123 3.05 8.41 -7.43
CA PHE A 123 1.70 8.51 -6.87
C PHE A 123 1.71 8.21 -5.35
N TYR A 124 0.67 8.67 -4.64
CA TYR A 124 0.54 8.73 -3.16
C TYR A 124 1.20 9.92 -2.41
N GLN A 125 1.90 10.84 -3.09
CA GLN A 125 2.46 12.05 -2.43
C GLN A 125 1.42 13.11 -2.00
N SER A 126 0.12 12.83 -2.07
CA SER A 126 -0.93 13.78 -1.66
C SER A 126 -1.50 13.56 -0.25
N GLN A 127 -0.95 12.64 0.56
CA GLN A 127 -1.34 12.53 1.98
C GLN A 127 -0.21 12.74 2.99
N ASP A 128 1.07 12.69 2.59
CA ASP A 128 2.19 12.97 3.48
C ASP A 128 2.76 14.38 3.18
N GLY A 129 2.02 15.43 3.54
CA GLY A 129 2.44 16.81 3.26
C GLY A 129 1.65 17.94 3.91
N SER A 130 0.81 17.69 4.91
CA SER A 130 0.16 18.77 5.70
C SER A 130 0.02 18.33 7.15
N GLY A 131 1.16 18.19 7.82
CA GLY A 131 1.29 17.94 9.25
C GLY A 131 2.67 18.36 9.70
N GLY A 132 2.97 19.65 9.60
CA GLY A 132 4.29 20.19 9.88
C GLY A 132 4.29 21.70 10.06
N MET A 133 3.65 22.15 11.14
CA MET A 133 4.00 23.26 12.07
C MET A 133 2.74 23.84 12.70
#